data_AF-A0A1W1CN89-F1
#
_entry.id   AF-A0A1W1CN89-F1
#
_cell.length_a   1.000
_cell.length_b   1.000
_cell.length_c   1.000
_cell.angle_alpha   90.00
_cell.angle_beta   90.00
_cell.angle_gamma   90.00
#
_symmetry.space_group_name_H-M   'P 1'
#
loop_
_entity.id
_entity.type
_entity.pdbx_description
1 polymer ?
#
loop_
_entity_poly.entity_id
_entity_poly.type
_entity_poly.pdbx_seq_one_letter_code
_entity_poly.pdbx_strand_id
1 'polypeptide(L)'
;MKIENNLSNNLTQLIQEARKINKLNDWLNMRIPELFNENIVLSVIKEKSVTFVVSSSAFSFVINKNKNRILELFKENEVLKNIISFEIKIK
;
A
#
# COMPACT_ATOMS: atom_id res chain seq x y z
N MET A 1 12.17 35.52 -13.00
CA MET A 1 10.80 34.98 -13.08
C MET A 1 10.74 33.49 -13.49
N LYS A 2 11.72 32.64 -13.10
CA LYS A 2 11.75 31.19 -13.45
C LYS A 2 11.50 30.25 -12.25
N ILE A 3 11.45 30.79 -11.03
CA ILE A 3 11.41 29.99 -9.79
C ILE A 3 9.99 29.48 -9.50
N GLU A 4 8.96 30.30 -9.76
CA GLU A 4 7.56 29.96 -9.48
C GLU A 4 7.02 28.81 -10.36
N ASN A 5 7.47 28.73 -11.62
CA ASN A 5 7.08 27.65 -12.54
C ASN A 5 7.68 26.28 -12.15
N ASN A 6 8.81 26.25 -11.43
CA ASN A 6 9.39 24.99 -10.94
C ASN A 6 8.68 24.49 -9.68
N LEU A 7 8.22 25.39 -8.80
CA LEU A 7 7.48 24.99 -7.59
C LEU A 7 6.09 24.43 -7.91
N SER A 8 5.35 25.04 -8.84
CA SER A 8 4.00 24.60 -9.20
C SER A 8 3.98 23.24 -9.90
N ASN A 9 4.98 22.96 -10.75
CA ASN A 9 5.17 21.66 -11.38
C ASN A 9 5.51 20.57 -10.36
N ASN A 10 6.37 20.89 -9.38
CA ASN A 10 6.76 19.95 -8.32
C ASN A 10 5.58 19.63 -7.38
N LEU A 11 4.79 20.64 -7.00
CA LEU A 11 3.58 20.45 -6.19
C LEU A 11 2.53 19.59 -6.93
N THR A 12 2.35 19.82 -8.23
CA THR A 12 1.42 19.05 -9.06
C THR A 12 1.85 17.59 -9.16
N GLN A 13 3.15 17.32 -9.32
CA GLN A 13 3.71 15.96 -9.32
C GLN A 13 3.48 15.26 -7.97
N LEU A 14 3.78 15.94 -6.85
CA LEU A 14 3.56 15.40 -5.50
C LEU A 14 2.08 15.07 -5.24
N ILE A 15 1.16 15.92 -5.70
CA ILE A 15 -0.29 15.66 -5.56
C ILE A 15 -0.71 14.45 -6.41
N GLN A 16 -0.16 14.30 -7.61
CA GLN A 16 -0.45 13.13 -8.46
C GLN A 16 0.09 11.83 -7.84
N GLU A 17 1.27 11.86 -7.24
CA GLU A 17 1.85 10.73 -6.51
C GLU A 17 1.03 10.38 -5.28
N ALA A 18 0.63 11.36 -4.48
CA ALA A 18 -0.23 11.16 -3.32
C ALA A 18 -1.59 10.53 -3.70
N ARG A 19 -2.19 11.00 -4.81
CA ARG A 19 -3.43 10.40 -5.35
C ARG A 19 -3.24 8.95 -5.80
N LYS A 20 -2.11 8.62 -6.42
CA LYS A 20 -1.78 7.23 -6.80
C LYS A 20 -1.65 6.35 -5.55
N ILE A 21 -0.94 6.82 -4.52
CA ILE A 21 -0.79 6.10 -3.26
C ILE A 21 -2.14 5.88 -2.57
N ASN A 22 -3.02 6.89 -2.52
CA ASN A 22 -4.34 6.73 -1.91
C ASN A 22 -5.20 5.70 -2.64
N LYS A 23 -5.28 5.76 -3.98
CA LYS A 23 -6.00 4.74 -4.78
C LYS A 23 -5.45 3.34 -4.55
N LEU A 24 -4.16 3.23 -4.29
CA LEU A 24 -3.48 1.96 -4.06
C LEU A 24 -3.77 1.41 -2.66
N ASN A 25 -3.82 2.27 -1.64
CA ASN A 25 -4.30 1.90 -0.32
C ASN A 25 -5.75 1.41 -0.40
N ASP A 26 -6.62 2.11 -1.13
CA ASP A 26 -8.02 1.69 -1.31
C ASP A 26 -8.11 0.32 -1.98
N TRP A 27 -7.34 0.09 -3.04
CA TRP A 27 -7.29 -1.21 -3.73
C TRP A 27 -6.83 -2.34 -2.80
N LEU A 28 -5.78 -2.12 -2.00
CA LEU A 28 -5.29 -3.10 -1.03
C LEU A 28 -6.32 -3.38 0.06
N ASN A 29 -6.98 -2.34 0.56
CA ASN A 29 -8.05 -2.45 1.55
C ASN A 29 -9.28 -3.19 1.01
N MET A 30 -9.47 -3.29 -0.31
CA MET A 30 -10.52 -4.12 -0.91
C MET A 30 -10.04 -5.55 -1.20
N ARG A 31 -8.89 -5.69 -1.85
CA ARG A 31 -8.45 -6.97 -2.42
C ARG A 31 -7.93 -7.95 -1.39
N ILE A 32 -7.27 -7.45 -0.35
CA ILE A 32 -6.70 -8.32 0.68
C ILE A 32 -7.79 -8.91 1.60
N PRO A 33 -8.84 -8.16 2.00
CA PRO A 33 -9.99 -8.76 2.67
C PRO A 33 -10.70 -9.84 1.87
N GLU A 34 -10.87 -9.67 0.55
CA GLU A 34 -11.46 -10.71 -0.32
C GLU A 34 -10.66 -12.02 -0.30
N LEU A 35 -9.33 -11.95 -0.15
CA LEU A 35 -8.48 -13.14 -0.13
C LEU A 35 -8.52 -13.88 1.20
N PHE A 36 -8.87 -13.20 2.29
CA PHE A 36 -8.78 -13.74 3.64
C PHE A 36 -10.11 -13.75 4.40
N ASN A 37 -11.22 -13.30 3.79
CA ASN A 37 -12.53 -13.13 4.43
C ASN A 37 -12.46 -12.32 5.74
N GLU A 38 -11.52 -11.37 5.83
CA GLU A 38 -11.23 -10.66 7.07
C GLU A 38 -10.94 -9.18 6.80
N ASN A 39 -11.37 -8.31 7.71
CA ASN A 39 -11.27 -6.87 7.53
C ASN A 39 -9.85 -6.38 7.87
N ILE A 40 -9.15 -5.84 6.87
CA ILE A 40 -7.98 -4.98 7.13
C ILE A 40 -8.46 -3.67 7.69
N VAL A 41 -7.76 -3.20 8.73
CA VAL A 41 -8.08 -1.91 9.33
C VAL A 41 -7.49 -0.79 8.47
N LEU A 42 -6.21 -0.89 8.06
CA LEU A 42 -5.55 0.06 7.15
C LEU A 42 -4.33 -0.58 6.47
N SER A 43 -4.11 -0.34 5.18
CA SER A 43 -2.81 -0.50 4.52
C SER A 43 -2.15 0.86 4.27
N VAL A 44 -0.86 1.00 4.58
CA VAL A 44 -0.07 2.20 4.32
C VAL A 44 1.11 1.84 3.44
N ILE A 45 1.22 2.52 2.30
CA ILE A 45 2.36 2.36 1.38
C ILE A 45 3.36 3.48 1.64
N LYS A 46 4.60 3.10 1.93
CA LYS A 46 5.72 4.04 2.08
C LYS A 46 6.92 3.54 1.29
N GLU A 47 7.35 4.35 0.33
CA GLU A 47 8.50 4.08 -0.55
C GLU A 47 8.38 2.73 -1.28
N LYS A 48 8.97 1.67 -0.72
CA LYS A 48 8.96 0.30 -1.27
C LYS A 48 8.42 -0.73 -0.29
N SER A 49 7.69 -0.27 0.73
CA SER A 49 7.13 -1.10 1.79
C SER A 49 5.63 -0.87 1.93
N VAL A 50 4.90 -1.94 2.24
CA VAL A 50 3.49 -1.86 2.65
C VAL A 50 3.38 -2.29 4.10
N THR A 51 2.80 -1.44 4.93
CA THR A 51 2.46 -1.79 6.31
C THR A 51 0.97 -2.09 6.40
N PHE A 52 0.62 -3.31 6.81
CA PHE A 52 -0.75 -3.68 7.13
C PHE A 52 -0.99 -3.49 8.64
N VAL A 53 -1.99 -2.68 8.98
CA VAL A 53 -2.48 -2.54 10.35
C VAL A 53 -3.70 -3.44 10.52
N VAL A 54 -3.60 -4.38 11.45
CA VAL A 54 -4.63 -5.38 11.73
C VAL A 54 -5.13 -5.28 13.16
N SER A 55 -6.38 -5.69 13.38
CA SER A 55 -7.06 -5.65 14.68
C SER A 55 -6.80 -6.88 15.56
N SER A 56 -6.17 -7.93 15.04
CA SER A 56 -6.02 -9.21 15.75
C SER A 56 -4.71 -9.92 15.42
N SER A 57 -4.11 -10.52 16.46
CA SER A 57 -2.93 -11.38 16.33
C SER A 57 -3.19 -12.61 15.48
N ALA A 58 -4.40 -13.19 15.54
CA ALA A 58 -4.78 -14.33 14.71
C ALA A 58 -4.74 -13.95 13.22
N PHE A 59 -5.24 -12.75 12.90
CA PHE A 59 -5.21 -12.26 11.53
C PHE A 59 -3.80 -11.89 11.07
N SER A 60 -2.96 -11.36 11.97
CA SER A 60 -1.54 -11.13 11.68
C SER A 60 -0.82 -12.43 11.25
N PHE A 61 -1.18 -13.56 11.86
CA PHE A 61 -0.63 -14.86 11.50
C PHE A 61 -1.12 -15.33 10.12
N VAL A 62 -2.39 -15.11 9.79
CA VAL A 62 -2.96 -15.41 8.47
C VAL A 62 -2.27 -14.61 7.37
N ILE A 63 -2.12 -13.29 7.53
CA ILE A 63 -1.42 -12.43 6.55
C ILE A 63 0.03 -12.88 6.40
N ASN A 64 0.72 -13.17 7.51
CA ASN A 64 2.11 -13.61 7.47
C ASN A 64 2.27 -14.97 6.77
N LYS A 65 1.35 -15.90 6.99
CA LYS A 65 1.34 -17.21 6.30
C LYS A 65 1.14 -17.06 4.79
N ASN A 66 0.43 -16.04 4.36
CA ASN A 66 0.15 -15.75 2.95
C ASN A 66 1.06 -14.67 2.34
N LYS A 67 2.16 -14.35 3.02
CA LYS A 67 3.19 -13.37 2.63
C LYS A 67 3.54 -13.41 1.14
N ASN A 68 3.89 -14.60 0.64
CA ASN A 68 4.36 -14.76 -0.72
C ASN A 68 3.27 -14.47 -1.75
N ARG A 69 2.04 -14.91 -1.49
CA ARG A 69 0.89 -14.68 -2.37
C ARG A 69 0.50 -13.20 -2.43
N ILE A 70 0.63 -12.48 -1.32
CA ILE A 70 0.43 -11.02 -1.27
C ILE A 70 1.51 -10.31 -2.10
N LEU A 71 2.78 -10.72 -1.96
CA LEU A 71 3.88 -10.16 -2.75
C LEU A 71 3.76 -10.48 -4.25
N GLU A 72 3.22 -11.64 -4.62
CA GLU A 72 2.91 -11.98 -6.02
C GLU A 72 1.84 -11.04 -6.60
N LEU A 73 0.76 -10.78 -5.86
CA LEU A 73 -0.26 -9.81 -6.28
C LEU A 73 0.29 -8.40 -6.45
N PHE A 74 1.28 -8.02 -5.65
CA PHE A 74 1.96 -6.72 -5.82
C PHE A 74 2.73 -6.67 -7.14
N LYS A 75 3.34 -7.78 -7.57
CA LYS A 75 4.06 -7.87 -8.85
C LYS A 75 3.13 -7.81 -10.05
N GLU A 76 1.88 -8.26 -9.92
CA GLU A 76 0.86 -8.17 -10.97
C GLU A 76 0.34 -6.74 -11.19
N ASN A 77 0.54 -5.84 -10.21
CA ASN A 77 0.11 -4.46 -10.29
C ASN A 77 1.28 -3.54 -10.69
N GLU A 78 1.12 -2.80 -11.79
CA GLU A 78 2.19 -1.93 -12.34
C GLU A 78 2.77 -0.93 -11.34
N VAL A 79 1.99 -0.51 -10.35
CA VAL A 79 2.38 0.47 -9.34
C VAL A 79 3.01 -0.21 -8.12
N LEU A 80 2.53 -1.39 -7.73
CA LEU A 80 3.02 -2.14 -6.56
C LEU A 80 4.21 -3.04 -6.87
N LYS A 81 4.57 -3.27 -8.14
CA LYS A 81 5.71 -4.11 -8.52
C LYS A 81 7.05 -3.69 -7.90
N ASN A 82 7.15 -2.43 -7.46
CA ASN A 82 8.32 -1.86 -6.82
C ASN A 82 8.34 -2.06 -5.29
N ILE A 83 7.27 -2.60 -4.70
CA ILE A 83 7.23 -3.01 -3.30
C ILE A 83 8.09 -4.26 -3.13
N ILE A 84 9.07 -4.19 -2.23
CA ILE A 84 10.00 -5.28 -1.94
C ILE A 84 9.80 -5.88 -0.55
N SER A 85 9.11 -5.16 0.34
CA SER A 85 8.87 -5.60 1.70
C SER A 85 7.45 -5.30 2.12
N PHE A 86 6.96 -6.09 3.08
CA PHE A 86 5.77 -5.72 3.82
C PHE A 86 5.97 -6.02 5.30
N GLU A 87 5.26 -5.24 6.11
CA GLU A 87 5.24 -5.31 7.56
C GLU A 87 3.79 -5.47 8.03
N ILE A 88 3.61 -6.12 9.17
CA ILE A 88 2.31 -6.23 9.83
C ILE A 88 2.45 -5.60 11.22
N LYS A 89 1.53 -4.69 11.56
CA LYS A 89 1.41 -4.10 12.89
C LYS A 89 0.04 -4.43 13.46
N ILE A 90 0.01 -4.89 14.70
CA ILE A 90 -1.23 -5.12 15.43
C ILE A 90 -1.56 -3.83 16.18
N LYS A 91 -2.80 -3.36 16.05
CA LYS A 91 -3.31 -2.19 16.77
C LYS A 91 -3.60 -2.51 18.23
#